data_AF-A0A1J3HHG2-F1
#
_entry.id   AF-A0A1J3HHG2-F1
#
_cell.length_a   1.000
_cell.length_b   1.000
_cell.length_c   1.000
_cell.angle_alpha   90.00
_cell.angle_beta   90.00
_cell.angle_gamma   90.00
#
_symmetry.space_group_name_H-M   'P 1'
#
loop_
_entity.id
_entity.type
_entity.pdbx_description
1 polymer ?
#
loop_
_entity_poly.entity_id
_entity_poly.type
_entity_poly.pdbx_seq_one_letter_code
_entity_poly.pdbx_strand_id
1 'polypeptide(L)'
;RRSYPGYLYTDLSTIYERAGRVHGRNGSITQIPILSMPNDDITHPIPDLTGYITEGQIFIDRQLHNKQIYPPINVLPSLSRLMKKAI
;
A
#
# COMPACT_ATOMS: atom_id res chain seq x y z
N ARG A 1 -6.30 -18.55 -4.07
CA ARG A 1 -7.28 -17.62 -3.45
C ARG A 1 -7.89 -16.78 -4.59
N ARG A 2 -9.22 -16.79 -4.79
CA ARG A 2 -9.95 -16.04 -5.85
C ARG A 2 -9.28 -16.02 -7.26
N SER A 3 -8.82 -17.18 -7.76
CA SER A 3 -8.22 -17.35 -9.09
C SER A 3 -6.89 -16.62 -9.38
N TYR A 4 -6.28 -15.95 -8.40
CA TYR A 4 -4.91 -15.42 -8.56
C TYR A 4 -3.85 -16.52 -8.43
N PRO A 5 -2.74 -16.41 -9.16
CA PRO A 5 -1.63 -17.36 -9.02
C PRO A 5 -1.10 -17.42 -7.58
N GLY A 6 -0.66 -18.61 -7.15
CA GLY A 6 -0.09 -18.80 -5.81
C GLY A 6 1.21 -18.01 -5.59
N TYR A 7 1.91 -17.64 -6.66
CA TYR A 7 3.14 -16.85 -6.64
C TYR A 7 2.90 -15.33 -6.68
N LEU A 8 1.65 -14.86 -6.62
CA LEU A 8 1.33 -13.42 -6.67
C LEU A 8 2.06 -12.62 -5.57
N TYR A 9 2.20 -13.20 -4.37
CA TYR A 9 2.98 -12.57 -3.30
C TYR A 9 4.42 -12.34 -3.73
N THR A 10 5.08 -13.38 -4.24
CA THR A 10 6.47 -13.31 -4.68
C THR A 10 6.66 -12.28 -5.78
N ASP A 11 5.77 -12.25 -6.77
CA ASP A 11 5.83 -11.29 -7.87
C ASP A 11 5.73 -9.85 -7.37
N LEU A 12 4.76 -9.55 -6.50
CA LEU A 12 4.62 -8.21 -5.91
C LEU A 12 5.84 -7.84 -5.05
N SER A 13 6.35 -8.77 -4.25
CA SER A 13 7.53 -8.56 -3.42
C SER A 13 8.77 -8.21 -4.26
N THR A 14 8.95 -8.85 -5.42
CA THR A 14 10.11 -8.53 -6.30
C THR A 14 10.14 -7.08 -6.77
N ILE A 15 8.99 -6.40 -6.79
CA ILE A 15 8.86 -4.99 -7.17
C ILE A 15 8.97 -4.10 -5.93
N TYR A 16 8.17 -4.37 -4.90
CA TYR A 16 8.03 -3.50 -3.73
C TYR A 16 9.29 -3.43 -2.86
N GLU A 17 10.00 -4.55 -2.69
CA GLU A 17 11.22 -4.63 -1.88
C GLU A 17 12.44 -3.91 -2.51
N ARG A 18 12.29 -3.36 -3.71
CA ARG A 18 13.35 -2.56 -4.35
C ARG A 18 13.44 -1.13 -3.80
N ALA A 19 12.46 -0.70 -3.00
CA ALA A 19 12.49 0.59 -2.32
C ALA A 19 13.48 0.58 -1.15
N GLY A 20 14.12 1.71 -0.87
CA GLY A 20 15.02 1.85 0.28
C GLY A 20 16.26 2.67 0.00
N ARG A 21 17.25 2.52 0.89
CA ARG A 21 18.55 3.19 0.85
C ARG A 21 19.64 2.14 0.94
N VAL A 22 20.74 2.36 0.21
CA VAL A 22 21.91 1.49 0.26
C VAL A 22 22.98 2.15 1.12
N HIS A 23 23.55 1.40 2.06
CA HIS A 23 24.62 1.90 2.93
C HIS A 23 25.82 2.38 2.09
N GLY A 24 26.37 3.55 2.43
CA GLY A 24 27.48 4.16 1.68
C GLY A 24 27.09 4.85 0.37
N ARG A 25 25.79 4.95 0.05
CA ARG A 25 25.30 5.74 -1.08
C ARG A 25 24.34 6.85 -0.62
N ASN A 26 24.43 8.01 -1.25
CA ASN A 26 23.58 9.17 -0.92
C ASN A 26 22.17 9.08 -1.54
N GLY A 27 21.97 8.20 -2.52
CA GLY A 27 20.67 8.02 -3.19
C GLY A 27 19.64 7.23 -2.37
N SER A 28 18.37 7.43 -2.69
CA SER A 28 17.24 6.69 -2.12
C SER A 28 16.17 6.42 -3.17
N ILE A 29 15.42 5.34 -3.01
CA ILE A 29 14.24 5.02 -3.82
C ILE A 29 13.03 4.94 -2.88
N THR A 30 12.00 5.73 -3.16
CA THR A 30 10.72 5.67 -2.45
C THR A 30 9.65 5.22 -3.44
N GLN A 31 8.82 4.26 -3.03
CA GLN A 31 7.72 3.75 -3.84
C GLN A 31 6.38 4.14 -3.23
N ILE A 32 5.45 4.55 -4.08
CA ILE A 32 4.05 4.83 -3.74
C ILE A 32 3.18 4.07 -4.74
N PRO A 33 2.98 2.75 -4.54
CA PRO A 33 2.11 1.97 -5.41
C PRO A 33 0.65 2.37 -5.20
N ILE A 34 -0.10 2.49 -6.29
CA ILE A 34 -1.54 2.79 -6.27
C ILE A 34 -2.28 1.59 -6.86
N LEU A 35 -3.31 1.14 -6.16
CA LEU A 35 -4.18 0.05 -6.60
C LEU A 35 -5.64 0.40 -6.32
N SER A 36 -6.54 -0.13 -7.14
CA SER A 36 -7.99 -0.08 -6.91
C SER A 36 -8.46 -1.42 -6.35
N MET A 37 -9.27 -1.36 -5.29
CA MET A 37 -9.85 -2.56 -4.70
C MET A 37 -11.13 -2.94 -5.44
N PRO A 38 -11.24 -4.17 -5.95
CA PRO A 38 -12.49 -4.64 -6.54
C PRO A 38 -13.61 -4.65 -5.48
N ASN A 39 -14.75 -4.05 -5.81
CA ASN A 39 -15.92 -3.95 -4.92
C ASN A 39 -15.63 -3.31 -3.55
N ASP A 40 -14.62 -2.45 -3.46
CA ASP A 40 -14.13 -1.85 -2.21
C ASP A 40 -13.76 -2.89 -1.12
N ASP A 41 -13.44 -4.12 -1.53
CA ASP A 41 -13.12 -5.22 -0.61
C ASP A 41 -11.63 -5.22 -0.24
N ILE A 42 -11.32 -4.78 0.98
CA ILE A 42 -9.96 -4.79 1.53
C ILE A 42 -9.39 -6.20 1.73
N THR A 43 -10.25 -7.21 1.83
CA THR A 43 -9.82 -8.62 1.99
C THR A 43 -9.49 -9.29 0.66
N HIS A 44 -9.64 -8.55 -0.45
CA HIS A 44 -9.27 -9.04 -1.77
C HIS A 44 -7.76 -9.37 -1.81
N PRO A 45 -7.33 -10.44 -2.53
CA PRO A 45 -5.92 -10.85 -2.51
C PRO A 45 -4.91 -9.76 -2.90
N ILE A 46 -5.27 -8.84 -3.80
CA ILE A 46 -4.39 -7.73 -4.21
C ILE A 46 -4.08 -6.76 -3.05
N PRO A 47 -5.07 -6.07 -2.44
CA PRO A 47 -4.81 -5.18 -1.30
C PRO A 47 -4.27 -5.93 -0.08
N ASP A 48 -4.76 -7.15 0.18
CA ASP A 48 -4.30 -7.98 1.30
C ASP A 48 -2.79 -8.26 1.18
N LEU A 49 -2.34 -8.83 0.06
CA LEU A 49 -0.92 -9.12 -0.16
C LEU A 49 -0.07 -7.86 -0.25
N THR A 50 -0.59 -6.78 -0.85
CA THR A 50 0.13 -5.50 -0.89
C THR A 50 0.37 -4.98 0.52
N GLY A 51 -0.64 -4.96 1.40
CA GLY A 51 -0.50 -4.52 2.79
C GLY A 51 0.37 -5.44 3.67
N TYR A 52 0.54 -6.71 3.29
CA TYR A 52 1.52 -7.59 3.92
C TYR A 52 2.97 -7.20 3.58
N ILE A 53 3.22 -6.69 2.38
CA ILE A 53 4.57 -6.35 1.89
C ILE A 53 4.92 -4.89 2.21
N THR A 54 4.03 -3.95 1.93
CA THR A 54 4.30 -2.52 2.11
C THR A 54 4.28 -2.11 3.58
N GLU A 55 5.02 -1.06 3.90
CA GLU A 55 5.16 -0.55 5.28
C GLU A 55 4.01 0.37 5.71
N GLY A 56 2.80 0.05 5.24
CA GLY A 56 1.61 0.85 5.44
C GLY A 56 0.79 1.03 4.16
N GLN A 57 -0.31 1.76 4.31
CA GLN A 57 -1.26 2.03 3.25
C GLN A 57 -1.99 3.34 3.53
N ILE A 58 -2.37 4.04 2.46
CA ILE A 58 -3.28 5.19 2.52
C ILE A 58 -4.60 4.72 1.91
N PHE A 59 -5.66 4.72 2.72
CA PHE A 59 -6.96 4.23 2.32
C PHE A 59 -7.84 5.38 1.81
N ILE A 60 -8.27 5.28 0.57
CA ILE A 60 -9.18 6.23 -0.06
C ILE A 60 -10.62 5.72 0.11
N ASP A 61 -11.48 6.54 0.69
CA ASP A 61 -12.84 6.15 1.07
C ASP A 61 -13.90 6.80 0.17
N ARG A 62 -14.71 5.95 -0.46
CA ARG A 62 -15.81 6.36 -1.34
C ARG A 62 -16.86 7.19 -0.60
N GLN A 63 -17.10 6.92 0.69
CA GLN A 63 -18.07 7.69 1.48
C GLN A 63 -17.61 9.13 1.69
N LEU A 64 -16.32 9.36 1.93
CA LEU A 64 -15.76 10.70 2.07
C LEU A 64 -15.80 11.45 0.73
N HIS A 65 -15.49 10.75 -0.36
CA HIS A 65 -15.58 11.32 -1.70
C HIS A 65 -17.03 11.74 -2.05
N ASN A 66 -18.02 10.89 -1.77
CA ASN A 66 -19.44 11.22 -2.00
C ASN A 66 -19.92 12.44 -1.19
N LYS A 67 -19.28 12.73 -0.05
CA LYS A 67 -19.52 13.92 0.77
C LYS A 67 -18.76 15.17 0.30
N GLN A 68 -18.11 15.12 -0.88
CA GLN A 68 -17.28 16.21 -1.41
C GLN A 68 -16.10 16.60 -0.49
N ILE A 69 -15.60 15.67 0.32
CA ILE A 69 -14.44 15.89 1.18
C ILE A 69 -13.16 15.60 0.37
N TYR A 70 -12.21 16.55 0.38
CA TYR A 70 -10.93 16.42 -0.30
C TYR A 70 -9.75 16.74 0.64
N PRO A 71 -8.72 15.87 0.73
CA PRO A 71 -8.64 14.55 0.10
C PRO A 71 -9.52 13.50 0.82
N PRO A 72 -10.16 12.55 0.09
CA PRO A 72 -11.06 11.56 0.68
C PRO A 72 -10.30 10.40 1.37
N ILE A 73 -9.41 10.73 2.31
CA ILE A 73 -8.56 9.76 3.03
C ILE A 73 -9.25 9.36 4.33
N ASN A 74 -9.48 8.06 4.51
CA ASN A 74 -9.92 7.52 5.79
C ASN A 74 -8.72 7.17 6.66
N VAL A 75 -8.53 7.95 7.72
CA VAL A 75 -7.37 7.83 8.62
C VAL A 75 -7.40 6.59 9.50
N LEU A 76 -8.57 5.98 9.71
CA LEU A 76 -8.71 4.82 10.60
C LEU A 76 -8.03 3.55 10.06
N PRO A 77 -8.26 3.11 8.81
CA PRO A 77 -7.55 1.98 8.21
C PRO A 77 -6.21 2.36 7.57
N SER A 78 -5.89 3.65 7.49
CA SER A 78 -4.60 4.13 6.96
C SER A 78 -3.49 4.00 8.02
N LEU A 79 -2.29 3.62 7.59
CA LEU A 79 -1.15 3.42 8.50
C LEU A 79 0.16 3.74 7.80
N SER A 80 1.12 4.29 8.54
CA SER A 80 2.53 4.33 8.17
C SER A 80 3.37 3.72 9.30
N ARG A 81 3.97 2.56 9.06
CA ARG A 81 4.78 1.85 10.07
C ARG A 81 6.10 2.56 10.37
N LEU A 82 6.66 3.26 9.38
CA LEU A 82 7.93 3.98 9.50
C LEU A 82 7.77 5.41 10.03
N MET A 83 6.55 5.88 10.32
CA MET A 83 6.29 7.23 10.83
C MET A 83 7.17 7.58 12.05
N LYS A 84 7.32 6.64 12.99
CA LYS A 84 8.12 6.85 14.21
C LYS A 84 9.62 7.00 13.95
N LYS A 85 10.13 6.52 12.80
CA LYS A 85 11.55 6.65 12.43
C LYS A 85 11.84 7.96 11.67
N ALA A 86 10.79 8.68 11.28
CA ALA A 86 10.89 9.95 10.57
C ALA A 86 10.88 11.17 11.51
N ILE A 87 10.50 10.97 12.78
CA ILE A 87 10.55 11.94 13.88
C ILE A 87 11.88 11.75 14.60
#